data_AF-A0A1G5QBJ3-F1
#
_entry.id   AF-A0A1G5QBJ3-F1
#
_cell.length_a   1.000
_cell.length_b   1.000
_cell.length_c   1.000
_cell.angle_alpha   90.00
_cell.angle_beta   90.00
_cell.angle_gamma   90.00
#
_symmetry.space_group_name_H-M   'P 1'
#
loop_
_entity.id
_entity.type
_entity.pdbx_description
1 polymer ?
#
loop_
_entity_poly.entity_id
_entity_poly.type
_entity_poly.pdbx_seq_one_letter_code
_entity_poly.pdbx_strand_id
1 'polypeptide(L)'
;MIVMFSGSSVPTGWALCDGNSGTPNLIDRFILGGKLSDINGKSNDKASGSTNAKEFKINTTNKKLTISIKGTKLSQKQIPEHRHIGGMAYYNGTGSKYGSFRIKTEQSKQIDNNPDKLDFMSSTLGGRRNLFSGNDISPYYLYTSNTGSGEEHTHAVDASANITPPYYILAFIMKL
;
A
#
# COMPACT_ATOMS: atom_id res chain seq x y z
N MET A 1 13.63 -41.63 33.37
CA MET A 1 14.25 -40.31 33.67
C MET A 1 14.76 -39.70 32.37
N ILE A 2 14.45 -38.44 32.08
CA ILE A 2 14.94 -37.71 30.90
C ILE A 2 15.73 -36.50 31.40
N VAL A 3 16.90 -36.25 30.80
CA VAL A 3 17.77 -35.10 31.15
C VAL A 3 18.24 -34.39 29.89
N MET A 4 18.52 -33.10 30.02
CA MET A 4 19.25 -32.34 28.99
C MET A 4 20.72 -32.77 28.98
N PHE A 5 21.30 -32.87 27.80
CA PHE A 5 22.63 -33.42 27.58
C PHE A 5 23.42 -32.59 26.55
N SER A 6 24.67 -32.30 26.89
CA SER A 6 25.63 -31.59 26.02
C SER A 6 26.94 -32.40 25.99
N GLY A 7 26.96 -33.47 25.20
CA GLY A 7 28.15 -34.31 25.02
C GLY A 7 28.17 -34.94 23.63
N SER A 8 29.33 -35.47 23.25
CA SER A 8 29.57 -35.99 21.90
C SER A 8 29.02 -37.40 21.66
N SER A 9 28.79 -38.18 22.72
CA SER A 9 28.28 -39.54 22.63
C SER A 9 27.35 -39.86 23.80
N VAL A 10 26.27 -40.60 23.51
CA VAL A 10 25.31 -41.01 24.53
C VAL A 10 25.97 -42.01 25.48
N PRO A 11 25.99 -41.77 26.81
CA PRO A 11 26.63 -42.68 27.76
C PRO A 11 25.97 -44.07 27.83
N THR A 12 26.73 -45.08 28.23
CA THR A 12 26.21 -46.44 28.46
C THR A 12 25.02 -46.43 29.42
N GLY A 13 23.97 -47.18 29.07
CA GLY A 13 22.74 -47.26 29.84
C GLY A 13 21.81 -46.05 29.69
N TRP A 14 22.03 -45.21 28.68
CA TRP A 14 21.14 -44.15 28.25
C TRP A 14 20.84 -44.29 26.75
N ALA A 15 19.74 -43.70 26.32
CA ALA A 15 19.36 -43.61 24.90
C ALA A 15 18.99 -42.17 24.54
N LEU A 16 19.20 -41.79 23.28
CA LEU A 16 18.74 -40.51 22.75
C LEU A 16 17.20 -40.51 22.69
N CYS A 17 16.58 -39.38 23.05
CA CYS A 17 15.14 -39.18 22.91
C CYS A 17 14.75 -38.90 21.44
N ASP A 18 14.93 -39.89 20.57
CA ASP A 18 14.71 -39.81 19.12
C ASP A 18 13.46 -40.57 18.65
N GLY A 19 12.79 -41.31 19.54
CA GLY A 19 11.64 -42.16 19.20
C GLY A 19 11.98 -43.65 19.09
N ASN A 20 13.26 -44.01 19.15
CA ASN A 20 13.73 -45.39 19.11
C ASN A 20 13.90 -45.95 20.53
N SER A 21 13.98 -47.28 20.64
CA SER A 21 14.23 -47.98 21.90
C SER A 21 13.27 -47.59 23.04
N GLY A 22 12.02 -47.30 22.70
CA GLY A 22 10.97 -46.89 23.67
C GLY A 22 11.10 -45.45 24.19
N THR A 23 12.03 -44.65 23.67
CA THR A 23 12.18 -43.24 24.04
C THR A 23 11.11 -42.37 23.33
N PRO A 24 10.69 -41.24 23.93
CA PRO A 24 9.93 -40.24 23.20
C PRO A 24 10.83 -39.50 22.20
N ASN A 25 10.29 -39.10 21.04
CA ASN A 25 11.01 -38.24 20.10
C ASN A 25 10.87 -36.77 20.50
N LEU A 26 11.92 -36.20 21.09
CA LEU A 26 12.01 -34.80 21.54
C LEU A 26 12.85 -33.91 20.62
N ILE A 27 13.36 -34.44 19.51
CA ILE A 27 14.18 -33.69 18.54
C ILE A 27 13.34 -32.60 17.89
N ASP A 28 13.87 -31.37 17.89
CA ASP A 28 13.26 -30.15 17.36
C ASP A 28 11.89 -29.82 17.98
N ARG A 29 11.68 -30.22 19.25
CA ARG A 29 10.46 -29.94 20.00
C ARG A 29 10.75 -29.10 21.23
N PHE A 30 9.82 -28.18 21.51
CA PHE A 30 9.78 -27.49 22.79
C PHE A 30 9.14 -28.38 23.86
N ILE A 31 9.66 -28.34 25.08
CA ILE A 31 9.14 -29.12 26.21
C ILE A 31 8.03 -28.33 26.90
N LEU A 32 6.82 -28.89 26.90
CA LEU A 32 5.65 -28.32 27.57
C LEU A 32 5.39 -29.08 28.88
N GLY A 33 5.27 -28.35 30.00
CA GLY A 33 4.84 -28.93 31.27
C GLY A 33 3.36 -29.35 31.22
N GLY A 34 3.04 -30.53 31.76
CA GLY A 34 1.69 -31.10 31.73
C GLY A 34 1.40 -31.97 32.96
N LYS A 35 0.21 -32.60 32.98
CA LYS A 35 -0.19 -33.53 34.05
C LYS A 35 0.27 -34.97 33.73
N LEU A 36 0.23 -35.85 34.73
CA LEU A 36 0.60 -37.26 34.55
C LEU A 36 -0.28 -37.98 33.51
N SER A 37 -1.56 -37.61 33.42
CA SER A 37 -2.50 -38.10 32.40
C SER A 37 -2.12 -37.73 30.97
N ASP A 38 -1.32 -36.67 30.81
CA ASP A 38 -1.01 -36.07 29.51
C ASP A 38 0.37 -36.54 29.00
N ILE A 39 1.04 -37.44 29.73
CA ILE A 39 2.33 -38.01 29.33
C ILE A 39 2.21 -38.61 27.92
N ASN A 40 3.22 -38.35 27.08
CA ASN A 40 3.30 -38.68 25.66
C ASN A 40 2.41 -37.83 24.73
N GLY A 41 1.62 -36.89 25.25
CA GLY A 41 0.94 -35.88 24.45
C GLY A 41 1.93 -35.02 23.65
N LYS A 42 1.68 -34.83 22.36
CA LYS A 42 2.56 -34.05 21.47
C LYS A 42 1.80 -33.46 20.28
N SER A 43 2.23 -32.30 19.82
CA SER A 43 1.84 -31.76 18.52
C SER A 43 2.51 -32.52 17.37
N ASN A 44 1.93 -32.47 16.18
CA ASN A 44 2.56 -33.03 14.99
C ASN A 44 3.73 -32.17 14.51
N ASP A 45 3.56 -30.85 14.53
CA ASP A 45 4.54 -29.88 14.07
C ASP A 45 5.79 -29.85 14.98
N LYS A 46 6.95 -29.63 14.35
CA LYS A 46 8.26 -29.46 14.96
C LYS A 46 8.90 -28.17 14.45
N ALA A 47 9.93 -27.69 15.14
CA ALA A 47 10.85 -26.75 14.51
C ALA A 47 11.60 -27.43 13.35
N SER A 48 12.04 -26.65 12.37
CA SER A 48 12.76 -27.17 11.20
C SER A 48 13.82 -26.16 10.73
N GLY A 49 14.73 -26.58 9.87
CA GLY A 49 15.84 -25.74 9.40
C GLY A 49 17.20 -26.23 9.90
N SER A 50 18.24 -25.44 9.59
CA SER A 50 19.62 -25.73 9.98
C SER A 50 19.85 -25.45 11.47
N THR A 51 20.95 -25.95 12.04
CA THR A 51 21.26 -25.82 13.47
C THR A 51 21.19 -24.39 13.99
N ASN A 52 21.67 -23.41 13.22
CA ASN A 52 21.69 -21.99 13.59
C ASN A 52 20.54 -21.17 12.96
N ALA A 53 19.58 -21.83 12.30
CA ALA A 53 18.41 -21.20 11.71
C ALA A 53 17.18 -22.13 11.81
N LYS A 54 16.95 -22.68 13.01
CA LYS A 54 15.72 -23.40 13.32
C LYS A 54 14.58 -22.39 13.42
N GLU A 55 13.46 -22.76 12.83
CA GLU A 55 12.25 -21.96 12.81
C GLU A 55 11.03 -22.83 13.10
N PHE A 56 10.10 -22.28 13.88
CA PHE A 56 8.76 -22.84 14.01
C PHE A 56 7.82 -22.11 13.05
N LYS A 57 7.41 -22.80 11.98
CA LYS A 57 6.54 -22.22 10.95
C LYS A 57 5.09 -22.55 11.22
N ILE A 58 4.26 -21.52 11.28
CA ILE A 58 2.81 -21.69 11.35
C ILE A 58 2.23 -21.52 9.95
N ASN A 59 1.64 -22.58 9.41
CA ASN A 59 0.81 -22.47 8.21
C ASN A 59 -0.55 -21.83 8.58
N THR A 60 -0.94 -20.79 7.84
CA THR A 60 -2.19 -20.05 8.01
C THR A 60 -3.39 -20.71 7.32
N THR A 61 -3.22 -21.80 6.56
CA THR A 61 -4.33 -22.48 5.85
C THR A 61 -5.53 -22.81 6.76
N ASN A 62 -5.31 -23.03 8.08
CA ASN A 62 -6.38 -23.32 9.05
C ASN A 62 -6.28 -22.50 10.36
N LYS A 63 -5.54 -21.37 10.37
CA LYS A 63 -5.33 -20.54 11.56
C LYS A 63 -5.69 -19.09 11.24
N LYS A 64 -6.49 -18.45 12.09
CA LYS A 64 -6.86 -17.03 11.93
C LYS A 64 -5.63 -16.16 12.20
N LEU A 65 -5.10 -15.53 11.16
CA LEU A 65 -4.11 -14.46 11.25
C LEU A 65 -4.81 -13.13 10.93
N THR A 66 -4.86 -12.22 11.90
CA THR A 66 -5.40 -10.88 11.68
C THR A 66 -4.28 -9.95 11.25
N ILE A 67 -4.31 -9.51 9.99
CA ILE A 67 -3.39 -8.49 9.46
C ILE A 67 -4.18 -7.19 9.36
N SER A 68 -3.73 -6.15 10.06
CA SER A 68 -4.32 -4.81 9.99
C SER A 68 -3.47 -3.92 9.09
N ILE A 69 -4.03 -3.51 7.95
CA ILE A 69 -3.39 -2.59 7.01
C ILE A 69 -3.85 -1.17 7.35
N LYS A 70 -2.91 -0.25 7.62
CA LYS A 70 -3.24 1.15 7.87
C LYS A 70 -3.69 1.84 6.58
N GLY A 71 -4.52 2.88 6.72
CA GLY A 71 -4.92 3.71 5.58
C GLY A 71 -3.72 4.37 4.90
N THR A 72 -3.81 4.59 3.59
CA THR A 72 -2.77 5.28 2.81
C THR A 72 -3.28 6.63 2.34
N LYS A 73 -2.44 7.67 2.43
CA LYS A 73 -2.75 8.98 1.88
C LYS A 73 -2.25 9.03 0.44
N LEU A 74 -3.15 9.26 -0.51
CA LEU A 74 -2.77 9.40 -1.91
C LEU A 74 -1.99 10.69 -2.15
N SER A 75 -0.98 10.60 -3.02
CA SER A 75 -0.29 11.73 -3.61
C SER A 75 -1.01 12.23 -4.87
N GLN A 76 -0.68 13.44 -5.33
CA GLN A 76 -1.24 14.00 -6.56
C GLN A 76 -1.03 13.08 -7.78
N LYS A 77 0.11 12.37 -7.85
CA LYS A 77 0.43 11.43 -8.94
C LYS A 77 -0.50 10.22 -8.98
N GLN A 78 -1.00 9.79 -7.82
CA GLN A 78 -1.87 8.61 -7.68
C GLN A 78 -3.35 8.92 -7.98
N ILE A 79 -3.69 10.18 -8.24
CA ILE A 79 -5.01 10.57 -8.74
C ILE A 79 -4.99 10.44 -10.27
N PRO A 80 -6.09 9.99 -10.91
CA PRO A 80 -6.19 9.96 -12.36
C PRO A 80 -5.84 11.29 -13.02
N GLU A 81 -5.13 11.22 -14.15
CA GLU A 81 -4.81 12.40 -14.94
C GLU A 81 -6.10 13.08 -15.43
N HIS A 82 -6.25 14.35 -15.10
CA HIS A 82 -7.37 15.15 -15.57
C HIS A 82 -6.95 16.60 -15.83
N ARG A 83 -7.77 17.31 -16.61
CA ARG A 83 -7.69 18.76 -16.82
C ARG A 83 -9.09 19.36 -16.78
N HIS A 84 -9.17 20.63 -16.43
CA HIS A 84 -10.42 21.37 -16.50
C HIS A 84 -10.54 22.09 -17.83
N ILE A 85 -11.75 22.11 -18.39
CA ILE A 85 -12.11 22.91 -19.57
C ILE A 85 -13.11 23.96 -19.08
N GLY A 86 -12.84 25.23 -19.36
CA GLY A 86 -13.71 26.34 -18.99
C GLY A 86 -15.06 26.25 -19.71
N GLY A 87 -16.12 26.77 -19.07
CA GLY A 87 -17.48 26.64 -19.58
C GLY A 87 -17.85 27.57 -20.75
N MET A 88 -17.03 28.59 -21.03
CA MET A 88 -17.31 29.58 -22.09
C MET A 88 -16.36 29.40 -23.28
N ALA A 89 -16.94 29.40 -24.48
CA ALA A 89 -16.23 29.44 -25.73
C ALA A 89 -15.77 30.87 -26.08
N TYR A 90 -14.60 30.98 -26.68
CA TYR A 90 -13.97 32.23 -27.08
C TYR A 90 -13.61 32.20 -28.57
N TYR A 91 -13.64 33.35 -29.22
CA TYR A 91 -13.15 33.48 -30.60
C TYR A 91 -11.64 33.22 -30.65
N ASN A 92 -11.21 32.27 -31.50
CA ASN A 92 -9.84 31.75 -31.56
C ASN A 92 -8.74 32.85 -31.66
N GLY A 93 -9.02 33.95 -32.36
CA GLY A 93 -8.04 35.03 -32.56
C GLY A 93 -8.07 36.18 -31.54
N THR A 94 -9.11 36.32 -30.71
CA THR A 94 -9.31 37.55 -29.92
C THR A 94 -9.92 37.37 -28.54
N GLY A 95 -10.27 36.15 -28.12
CA GLY A 95 -11.04 35.95 -26.89
C GLY A 95 -10.24 35.68 -25.63
N SER A 96 -8.93 35.44 -25.71
CA SER A 96 -8.07 35.23 -24.52
C SER A 96 -6.68 35.80 -24.74
N LYS A 97 -6.16 36.53 -23.74
CA LYS A 97 -4.81 37.13 -23.77
C LYS A 97 -4.05 36.68 -22.51
N TYR A 98 -2.77 36.37 -22.67
CA TYR A 98 -1.88 36.03 -21.56
C TYR A 98 -1.19 37.30 -21.03
N GLY A 99 -1.32 37.58 -19.73
CA GLY A 99 -0.68 38.71 -19.07
C GLY A 99 -1.39 40.07 -19.28
N SER A 100 -0.76 41.13 -18.77
CA SER A 100 -1.27 42.51 -18.92
C SER A 100 -0.91 43.07 -20.29
N PHE A 101 -1.89 43.70 -20.95
CA PHE A 101 -1.69 44.33 -22.25
C PHE A 101 -2.26 45.75 -22.24
N ARG A 102 -1.47 46.73 -22.70
CA ARG A 102 -1.94 48.10 -22.93
C ARG A 102 -2.54 48.22 -24.33
N ILE A 103 -3.80 48.61 -24.39
CA ILE A 103 -4.52 48.82 -25.65
C ILE A 103 -3.92 50.03 -26.37
N LYS A 104 -3.33 49.82 -27.56
CA LYS A 104 -2.73 50.88 -28.40
C LYS A 104 -3.64 51.34 -29.56
N THR A 105 -4.73 50.62 -29.84
CA THR A 105 -5.70 50.93 -30.90
C THR A 105 -7.13 50.57 -30.45
N GLU A 106 -8.15 51.25 -31.00
CA GLU A 106 -9.56 51.16 -30.57
C GLU A 106 -10.24 49.78 -30.81
N GLN A 107 -9.53 48.80 -31.38
CA GLN A 107 -10.12 47.55 -31.87
C GLN A 107 -10.07 46.37 -30.89
N SER A 108 -9.57 46.54 -29.66
CA SER A 108 -9.50 45.41 -28.72
C SER A 108 -10.87 45.10 -28.09
N LYS A 109 -11.40 43.90 -28.36
CA LYS A 109 -12.61 43.36 -27.73
C LYS A 109 -12.24 42.72 -26.37
N GLN A 110 -12.79 43.24 -25.27
CA GLN A 110 -12.61 42.71 -23.90
C GLN A 110 -13.96 42.70 -23.17
N ILE A 111 -14.10 41.80 -22.19
CA ILE A 111 -15.22 41.81 -21.24
C ILE A 111 -14.99 42.98 -20.28
N ASP A 112 -15.95 43.91 -20.18
CA ASP A 112 -15.89 45.09 -19.31
C ASP A 112 -16.80 44.88 -18.10
N ASN A 113 -16.28 44.23 -17.04
CA ASN A 113 -17.04 43.93 -15.82
C ASN A 113 -17.04 45.11 -14.81
N ASN A 114 -17.16 46.34 -15.30
CA ASN A 114 -17.23 47.52 -14.46
C ASN A 114 -18.69 47.76 -14.02
N PRO A 115 -19.00 47.71 -12.70
CA PRO A 115 -20.37 47.75 -12.20
C PRO A 115 -21.17 49.00 -12.60
N ASP A 116 -20.50 50.09 -13.00
CA ASP A 116 -21.14 51.38 -13.31
C ASP A 116 -21.36 51.64 -14.82
N LYS A 117 -21.05 50.67 -15.70
CA LYS A 117 -21.30 50.78 -17.15
C LYS A 117 -22.27 49.70 -17.60
N LEU A 118 -23.36 50.11 -18.26
CA LEU A 118 -24.41 49.21 -18.76
C LEU A 118 -23.82 48.14 -19.67
N ASP A 119 -23.77 46.95 -19.11
CA ASP A 119 -23.17 45.75 -19.67
C ASP A 119 -24.21 45.03 -20.57
N PHE A 120 -23.74 44.51 -21.70
CA PHE A 120 -24.49 43.68 -22.66
C PHE A 120 -25.74 44.31 -23.34
N MET A 121 -25.55 45.13 -24.39
CA MET A 121 -26.66 45.47 -25.30
C MET A 121 -26.37 45.24 -26.79
N SER A 122 -27.18 44.34 -27.34
CA SER A 122 -27.52 44.17 -28.76
C SER A 122 -28.04 45.49 -29.36
N SER A 123 -27.69 45.78 -30.62
CA SER A 123 -28.53 46.62 -31.46
C SER A 123 -28.47 46.12 -32.91
N THR A 124 -29.63 45.73 -33.40
CA THR A 124 -30.01 45.27 -34.74
C THR A 124 -29.65 46.20 -35.90
N LEU A 125 -28.87 47.28 -35.70
CA LEU A 125 -28.56 48.27 -36.73
C LEU A 125 -27.22 48.95 -36.41
N GLY A 126 -26.21 48.75 -37.25
CA GLY A 126 -25.08 49.68 -37.43
C GLY A 126 -24.28 50.06 -36.18
N GLY A 127 -23.38 49.17 -35.75
CA GLY A 127 -22.14 49.59 -35.07
C GLY A 127 -22.14 49.53 -33.54
N ARG A 128 -22.25 48.33 -32.94
CA ARG A 128 -21.79 48.06 -31.56
C ARG A 128 -21.22 46.65 -31.43
N ARG A 129 -20.20 46.51 -30.57
CA ARG A 129 -19.40 45.29 -30.35
C ARG A 129 -20.17 44.26 -29.53
N ASN A 130 -20.53 43.11 -30.15
CA ASN A 130 -21.19 41.98 -29.48
C ASN A 130 -20.20 41.08 -28.72
N LEU A 131 -20.64 40.49 -27.60
CA LEU A 131 -19.93 39.38 -26.94
C LEU A 131 -20.01 38.09 -27.77
N PHE A 132 -21.13 37.89 -28.48
CA PHE A 132 -21.36 36.73 -29.34
C PHE A 132 -21.35 37.19 -30.80
N SER A 133 -20.26 36.93 -31.52
CA SER A 133 -20.15 37.25 -32.95
C SER A 133 -20.46 36.03 -33.81
N GLY A 134 -21.69 35.94 -34.31
CA GLY A 134 -22.07 34.99 -35.36
C GLY A 134 -21.86 33.50 -35.03
N ASN A 135 -22.12 32.65 -36.02
CA ASN A 135 -21.77 31.23 -35.93
C ASN A 135 -20.25 31.11 -36.04
N ASP A 136 -19.57 30.79 -34.94
CA ASP A 136 -18.16 30.41 -34.96
C ASP A 136 -18.07 28.89 -35.13
N ILE A 137 -17.48 28.46 -36.25
CA ILE A 137 -17.23 27.05 -36.55
C ILE A 137 -15.96 26.51 -35.86
N SER A 138 -15.22 27.34 -35.13
CA SER A 138 -13.98 26.96 -34.44
C SER A 138 -13.78 27.71 -33.10
N PRO A 139 -14.71 27.55 -32.14
CA PRO A 139 -14.57 28.14 -30.81
C PRO A 139 -13.37 27.55 -30.05
N TYR A 140 -12.70 28.39 -29.26
CA TYR A 140 -11.61 27.98 -28.37
C TYR A 140 -12.05 27.99 -26.91
N TYR A 141 -11.62 26.98 -26.14
CA TYR A 141 -11.88 26.90 -24.70
C TYR A 141 -10.59 27.05 -23.92
N LEU A 142 -10.63 27.83 -22.85
CA LEU A 142 -9.55 27.85 -21.87
C LEU A 142 -9.52 26.51 -21.15
N TYR A 143 -8.35 25.90 -21.01
CA TYR A 143 -8.17 24.68 -20.24
C TYR A 143 -6.94 24.79 -19.33
N THR A 144 -6.94 24.05 -18.23
CA THR A 144 -5.77 23.92 -17.36
C THR A 144 -4.79 22.90 -17.93
N SER A 145 -3.55 22.92 -17.47
CA SER A 145 -2.64 21.79 -17.70
C SER A 145 -3.22 20.52 -17.09
N ASN A 146 -2.88 19.37 -17.67
CA ASN A 146 -3.15 18.08 -17.07
C ASN A 146 -2.44 17.97 -15.71
N THR A 147 -3.11 17.31 -14.77
CA THR A 147 -2.58 17.05 -13.42
C THR A 147 -2.98 15.64 -12.99
N GLY A 148 -2.09 14.99 -12.25
CA GLY A 148 -2.20 13.57 -11.91
C GLY A 148 -1.55 12.68 -12.98
N SER A 149 -1.34 11.41 -12.65
CA SER A 149 -0.79 10.42 -13.58
C SER A 149 -1.44 9.04 -13.43
N GLY A 150 -2.33 8.85 -12.46
CA GLY A 150 -2.92 7.54 -12.15
C GLY A 150 -1.88 6.51 -11.75
N GLU A 151 -0.75 6.95 -11.17
CA GLU A 151 0.31 6.04 -10.73
C GLU A 151 -0.19 5.06 -9.68
N GLU A 152 0.42 3.88 -9.67
CA GLU A 152 0.13 2.86 -8.68
C GLU A 152 0.44 3.35 -7.25
N HIS A 153 -0.29 2.78 -6.29
CA HIS A 153 0.02 2.95 -4.88
C HIS A 153 0.05 1.59 -4.20
N THR A 154 0.90 1.49 -3.20
CA THR A 154 1.10 0.25 -2.47
C THR A 154 0.71 0.43 -1.01
N HIS A 155 0.25 -0.68 -0.42
CA HIS A 155 0.11 -0.80 1.02
C HIS A 155 1.24 -1.70 1.52
N ALA A 156 2.06 -1.18 2.43
CA ALA A 156 3.07 -1.99 3.08
C ALA A 156 2.40 -2.91 4.10
N VAL A 157 2.49 -4.22 3.86
CA VAL A 157 2.14 -5.25 4.84
C VAL A 157 3.46 -5.78 5.42
N ASP A 158 3.80 -5.33 6.61
CA ASP A 158 4.88 -5.94 7.38
C ASP A 158 4.29 -7.12 8.18
N ALA A 159 4.32 -8.31 7.58
CA ALA A 159 3.86 -9.53 8.22
C ALA A 159 5.03 -10.47 8.57
N SER A 160 6.20 -9.93 8.93
CA SER A 160 7.30 -10.73 9.45
C SER A 160 7.17 -10.89 10.97
N ALA A 161 6.40 -11.89 11.40
CA ALA A 161 6.40 -12.31 12.80
C ALA A 161 7.32 -13.52 12.96
N ASN A 162 8.59 -13.29 13.32
CA ASN A 162 9.43 -14.39 13.80
C ASN A 162 8.96 -14.77 15.21
N ILE A 163 8.20 -15.84 15.30
CA ILE A 163 7.67 -16.38 16.55
C ILE A 163 8.63 -17.38 17.23
N THR A 164 9.81 -17.62 16.66
CA THR A 164 10.79 -18.54 17.23
C THR A 164 11.61 -17.81 18.28
N PRO A 165 11.54 -18.18 19.57
CA PRO A 165 12.38 -17.58 20.59
C PRO A 165 13.86 -17.84 20.30
N PRO A 166 14.78 -16.96 20.74
CA PRO A 166 16.20 -17.28 20.77
C PRO A 166 16.43 -18.61 21.49
N TYR A 167 17.25 -19.49 20.90
CA TYR A 167 17.39 -20.85 21.38
C TYR A 167 18.86 -21.28 21.43
N TYR A 168 19.11 -22.28 22.27
CA TYR A 168 20.35 -23.05 22.31
C TYR A 168 19.98 -24.53 22.29
N ILE A 169 20.65 -25.34 21.47
CA ILE A 169 20.27 -26.73 21.24
C ILE A 169 21.01 -27.64 22.22
N LEU A 170 20.25 -28.36 23.05
CA LEU A 170 20.71 -29.47 23.86
C LEU A 170 20.02 -30.76 23.39
N ALA A 171 20.72 -31.89 23.48
CA ALA A 171 20.09 -33.19 23.29
C ALA A 171 19.29 -33.56 24.53
N PHE A 172 18.29 -34.44 24.37
CA PHE A 172 17.63 -35.09 25.50
C PHE A 172 17.97 -36.57 25.47
N ILE A 173 18.39 -37.11 26.61
CA ILE A 173 18.67 -38.53 26.77
C ILE A 173 17.79 -39.12 27.88
N MET A 174 17.36 -40.36 27.69
CA MET A 174 16.54 -41.12 28.61
C MET A 174 17.34 -42.27 29.21
N LYS A 175 17.23 -42.46 30.53
CA LYS A 175 17.80 -43.63 31.20
C LYS A 175 17.05 -44.88 30.72
N LEU A 176 17.80 -45.88 30.27
CA LEU A 176 17.30 -47.22 29.91
C LEU A 176 16.99 -48.05 31.16
#